data_AF-A0A965G5Q5-F1
#
_entry.id   AF-A0A965G5Q5-F1
#
_cell.length_a   1.000
_cell.length_b   1.000
_cell.length_c   1.000
_cell.angle_alpha   90.00
_cell.angle_beta   90.00
_cell.angle_gamma   90.00
#
_symmetry.space_group_name_H-M   'P 1'
#
loop_
_entity.id
_entity.type
_entity.pdbx_description
1 polymer ?
#
loop_
_entity_poly.entity_id
_entity_poly.type
_entity_poly.pdbx_seq_one_letter_code
_entity_poly.pdbx_strand_id
1 'polypeptide(L)'
;MAGIQDLDYYDDDELLELLRQVDLEEMLKASFGGDRSAAGRYAAEQRWKGHVKREDKGGEGKTLRDATAEVSALLRQINGMLEYPISDKGSAGNPMTPEEYEASSSKSFRFVYVKTGRSGKVMLVPSKKSMEAERRVNELGRQAFKEVGARLVADGTITQKELDDAIAFQRAPEDEDDSPDADLYRRAMAGDESLGKEVADKGRRVAEAKEAASKAKGALMKATREYNKHLETEGGRSYDATARQLWEARKQARAANIDARLELANADEALMEAIRDIRPVDYKAQGEAREAGKANSLRVQGLIGAEVKRLLAGDNAMSDSHPANKVDVPQMTTEFRPSDGGKATVKSGDQVVAEIMGEVSRRFPKRLLDLVAEVRHKFTSRGGGHYNDGMNLIQSDMDDADTLTHETVHAISYRDNATRVLEQAALSRRVFGKPDQPDDSFAKKLEKVGATKAVGWRMGGKYIEDKFVAGYQGRMYGLERSSSGSKPTEILTIATENLFGGGHWFRNSGRLDQDLMMTALGWLLVGGSNRD
;
A
#
# COMPACT_ATOMS: atom_id res chain seq x y z
N MET A 1 51.37 10.87 42.23
CA MET A 1 51.24 9.71 43.13
C MET A 1 50.89 8.52 42.25
N ALA A 2 51.63 7.43 42.14
CA ALA A 2 52.88 6.94 42.73
C ALA A 2 53.83 6.48 41.58
N GLY A 3 55.12 6.31 41.87
CA GLY A 3 56.17 6.07 40.87
C GLY A 3 56.06 4.72 40.16
N ILE A 4 56.37 4.72 38.86
CA ILE A 4 56.59 3.51 38.06
C ILE A 4 57.92 2.92 38.52
N GLN A 5 57.88 1.82 39.26
CA GLN A 5 59.06 0.99 39.55
C GLN A 5 59.24 -0.04 38.44
N ASP A 6 60.51 -0.39 38.18
CA ASP A 6 60.96 -1.27 37.10
C ASP A 6 60.21 -2.61 37.05
N LEU A 7 59.83 -3.01 35.83
CA LEU A 7 59.06 -4.21 35.48
C LEU A 7 59.84 -5.52 35.62
N ASP A 8 61.12 -5.47 35.97
CA ASP A 8 62.01 -6.64 36.02
C ASP A 8 61.91 -7.45 37.33
N TYR A 9 60.95 -7.12 38.21
CA TYR A 9 60.84 -7.72 39.56
C TYR A 9 59.62 -8.63 39.77
N TYR A 10 58.80 -8.87 38.76
CA TYR A 10 57.65 -9.78 38.86
C TYR A 10 58.00 -11.14 38.28
N ASP A 11 57.72 -12.20 39.04
CA ASP A 11 57.79 -13.59 38.56
C ASP A 11 56.72 -13.80 37.48
N ASP A 12 57.01 -14.59 36.44
CA ASP A 12 56.18 -14.71 35.23
C ASP A 12 54.74 -15.16 35.57
N ASP A 13 54.58 -15.92 36.65
CA ASP A 13 53.28 -16.39 37.15
C ASP A 13 52.46 -15.28 37.84
N GLU A 14 53.11 -14.33 38.51
CA GLU A 14 52.45 -13.20 39.20
C GLU A 14 51.97 -12.14 38.19
N LEU A 15 52.75 -11.95 37.11
CA LEU A 15 52.37 -11.12 35.95
C LEU A 15 51.15 -11.70 35.20
N LEU A 16 51.06 -13.03 35.08
CA LEU A 16 49.92 -13.72 34.48
C LEU A 16 48.65 -13.64 35.34
N GLU A 17 48.78 -13.62 36.66
CA GLU A 17 47.65 -13.48 37.58
C GLU A 17 47.12 -12.02 37.62
N LEU A 18 48.02 -11.04 37.52
CA LEU A 18 47.64 -9.62 37.36
C LEU A 18 46.94 -9.37 36.02
N LEU A 19 47.42 -9.97 34.91
CA LEU A 19 46.77 -9.90 33.59
C LEU A 19 45.44 -10.64 33.52
N ARG A 20 45.22 -11.66 34.36
CA ARG A 20 43.92 -12.35 34.47
C ARG A 20 42.87 -11.56 35.24
N GLN A 21 43.27 -10.64 36.12
CA GLN A 21 42.33 -9.76 36.85
C GLN A 21 41.91 -8.52 36.06
N VAL A 22 42.61 -8.19 34.97
CA VAL A 22 42.17 -7.12 34.08
C VAL A 22 41.06 -7.69 33.18
N ASP A 23 39.83 -7.30 33.46
CA ASP A 23 38.67 -7.67 32.64
C ASP A 23 38.94 -7.25 31.19
N LEU A 24 39.03 -8.23 30.29
CA LEU A 24 39.32 -8.03 28.88
C LEU A 24 38.34 -7.03 28.24
N GLU A 25 37.12 -6.94 28.81
CA GLU A 25 36.10 -5.98 28.42
C GLU A 25 36.44 -4.53 28.81
N GLU A 26 37.10 -4.32 29.97
CA GLU A 26 37.58 -3.00 30.39
C GLU A 26 38.81 -2.55 29.60
N MET A 27 39.73 -3.47 29.25
CA MET A 27 40.85 -3.15 28.33
C MET A 27 40.36 -2.77 26.93
N LEU A 28 39.36 -3.47 26.40
CA LEU A 28 38.73 -3.11 25.12
C LEU A 28 37.99 -1.77 25.19
N LYS A 29 37.30 -1.47 26.30
CA LYS A 29 36.67 -0.15 26.50
C LYS A 29 37.70 0.97 26.63
N ALA A 30 38.82 0.72 27.29
CA ALA A 30 39.92 1.68 27.44
C ALA A 30 40.71 1.89 26.14
N SER A 31 40.79 0.90 25.25
CA SER A 31 41.50 1.02 23.96
C SER A 31 40.81 1.96 22.97
N PHE A 32 39.57 2.40 23.24
CA PHE A 32 38.91 3.45 22.45
C PHE A 32 39.32 4.87 22.85
N GLY A 33 40.42 5.04 23.59
CA GLY A 33 40.94 6.29 24.13
C GLY A 33 41.03 7.44 23.12
N GLY A 34 39.91 8.13 22.90
CA GLY A 34 39.78 9.35 22.11
C GLY A 34 38.93 9.24 20.83
N ASP A 35 38.71 8.05 20.27
CA ASP A 35 37.98 7.90 19.00
C ASP A 35 36.50 7.54 19.22
N ARG A 36 35.66 8.59 19.25
CA ARG A 36 34.20 8.48 19.39
C ARG A 36 33.56 7.60 18.30
N SER A 37 34.19 7.45 17.14
CA SER A 37 33.68 6.64 16.03
C SER A 37 33.88 5.14 16.25
N ALA A 38 34.97 4.74 16.91
CA ALA A 38 35.28 3.36 17.22
C ALA A 38 34.42 2.85 18.39
N ALA A 39 34.26 3.68 19.43
CA ALA A 39 33.35 3.40 20.55
C ALA A 39 31.89 3.28 20.08
N GLY A 40 31.46 4.13 19.13
CA GLY A 40 30.12 4.06 18.53
C GLY A 40 29.87 2.76 17.76
N ARG A 41 30.86 2.30 16.99
CA ARG A 41 30.78 1.00 16.27
C ARG A 41 30.74 -0.18 17.22
N TYR A 42 31.57 -0.18 18.26
CA TYR A 42 31.56 -1.23 19.27
C TYR A 42 30.23 -1.26 20.04
N ALA A 43 29.70 -0.12 20.45
CA ALA A 43 28.39 -0.05 21.11
C ALA A 43 27.24 -0.54 20.19
N ALA A 44 27.33 -0.26 18.88
CA ALA A 44 26.39 -0.79 17.90
C ALA A 44 26.53 -2.32 17.75
N GLU A 45 27.75 -2.85 17.61
CA GLU A 45 27.99 -4.30 17.57
C GLU A 45 27.52 -5.01 18.83
N GLN A 46 27.73 -4.43 20.01
CA GLN A 46 27.27 -5.02 21.27
C GLN A 46 25.74 -4.96 21.41
N ARG A 47 25.08 -3.89 20.92
CA ARG A 47 23.60 -3.86 20.80
C ARG A 47 23.07 -4.96 19.88
N TRP A 48 23.83 -5.34 18.85
CA TRP A 48 23.40 -6.29 17.83
C TRP A 48 23.81 -7.74 18.13
N LYS A 49 24.81 -7.97 19.00
CA LYS A 49 25.27 -9.30 19.43
C LYS A 49 24.23 -10.14 20.20
N GLY A 50 23.16 -9.51 20.71
CA GLY A 50 21.98 -10.20 21.25
C GLY A 50 20.78 -10.26 20.28
N HIS A 51 20.80 -9.44 19.22
CA HIS A 51 19.89 -9.53 18.08
C HIS A 51 20.46 -10.51 17.05
N VAL A 52 20.74 -11.74 17.48
CA VAL A 52 20.76 -12.85 16.54
C VAL A 52 19.34 -12.89 15.98
N LYS A 53 19.19 -12.45 14.72
CA LYS A 53 18.08 -12.78 13.85
C LYS A 53 17.69 -14.19 14.24
N ARG A 54 16.46 -14.43 14.74
CA ARG A 54 15.98 -15.80 14.88
C ARG A 54 16.16 -16.39 13.49
N GLU A 55 17.26 -17.11 13.29
CA GLU A 55 17.31 -18.17 12.33
C GLU A 55 16.17 -19.04 12.80
N ASP A 56 15.05 -18.94 12.09
CA ASP A 56 13.95 -19.86 12.22
C ASP A 56 14.61 -21.23 12.16
N LYS A 57 14.80 -21.84 13.34
CA LYS A 57 15.44 -23.14 13.47
C LYS A 57 14.74 -24.01 12.46
N GLY A 58 15.49 -24.48 11.47
CA GLY A 58 14.98 -25.21 10.32
C GLY A 58 14.13 -26.38 10.76
N GLY A 59 12.83 -26.13 10.94
CA GLY A 59 11.84 -27.14 10.61
C GLY A 59 12.11 -27.46 9.15
N GLU A 60 12.33 -28.74 8.85
CA GLU A 60 12.43 -29.27 7.49
C GLU A 60 11.59 -28.41 6.56
N GLY A 61 12.25 -27.60 5.74
CA GLY A 61 11.62 -26.47 5.07
C GLY A 61 10.44 -26.98 4.27
N LYS A 62 9.22 -26.67 4.72
CA LYS A 62 8.00 -27.03 4.00
C LYS A 62 8.19 -26.62 2.56
N THR A 63 8.02 -27.55 1.64
CA THR A 63 8.16 -27.23 0.22
C THR A 63 7.11 -26.18 -0.15
N LEU A 64 7.35 -25.40 -1.21
CA LEU A 64 6.36 -24.43 -1.68
C LEU A 64 4.98 -25.08 -1.94
N ARG A 65 4.98 -26.37 -2.31
CA ARG A 65 3.76 -27.17 -2.48
C ARG A 65 3.04 -27.41 -1.15
N ASP A 66 3.76 -27.79 -0.10
CA ASP A 66 3.19 -28.02 1.24
C ASP A 66 2.64 -26.72 1.82
N ALA A 67 3.38 -25.63 1.67
CA ALA A 67 2.95 -24.29 2.08
C ALA A 67 1.68 -23.86 1.31
N THR A 68 1.64 -24.06 -0.02
CA THR A 68 0.45 -23.81 -0.85
C THR A 68 -0.74 -24.62 -0.36
N ALA A 69 -0.57 -25.91 -0.05
CA ALA A 69 -1.64 -26.78 0.43
C ALA A 69 -2.19 -26.33 1.80
N GLU A 70 -1.31 -25.95 2.73
CA GLU A 70 -1.67 -25.42 4.05
C GLU A 70 -2.48 -24.13 3.94
N VAL A 71 -1.98 -23.16 3.16
CA VAL A 71 -2.66 -21.88 2.96
C VAL A 71 -4.01 -22.09 2.27
N SER A 72 -4.08 -23.00 1.29
CA SER A 72 -5.34 -23.36 0.63
C SER A 72 -6.36 -23.93 1.62
N ALA A 73 -5.94 -24.82 2.53
CA ALA A 73 -6.82 -25.35 3.57
C ALA A 73 -7.31 -24.24 4.51
N LEU A 74 -6.44 -23.29 4.85
CA LEU A 74 -6.80 -22.13 5.68
C LEU A 74 -7.82 -21.22 4.99
N LEU A 75 -7.67 -20.95 3.69
CA LEU A 75 -8.65 -20.16 2.93
C LEU A 75 -10.00 -20.86 2.78
N ARG A 76 -10.02 -22.19 2.63
CA ARG A 76 -11.27 -22.97 2.69
C ARG A 76 -11.98 -22.80 4.03
N GLN A 77 -11.23 -22.82 5.14
CA GLN A 77 -11.80 -22.54 6.46
C GLN A 77 -12.40 -21.14 6.53
N ILE A 78 -11.68 -20.11 6.06
CA ILE A 78 -12.20 -18.73 6.01
C ILE A 78 -13.50 -18.65 5.21
N ASN A 79 -13.57 -19.32 4.06
CA ASN A 79 -14.78 -19.31 3.23
C ASN A 79 -15.98 -19.96 3.93
N GLY A 80 -15.75 -21.01 4.72
CA GLY A 80 -16.77 -21.68 5.53
C GLY A 80 -17.18 -20.94 6.82
N MET A 81 -16.42 -19.92 7.24
CA MET A 81 -16.79 -19.11 8.41
C MET A 81 -18.02 -18.25 8.13
N LEU A 82 -18.80 -17.96 9.16
CA LEU A 82 -19.97 -17.10 9.06
C LEU A 82 -19.53 -15.63 8.92
N GLU A 83 -20.39 -14.84 8.31
CA GLU A 83 -20.37 -13.40 8.54
C GLU A 83 -21.00 -13.12 9.90
N TYR A 84 -20.45 -12.15 10.63
CA TYR A 84 -20.99 -11.80 11.93
C TYR A 84 -22.44 -11.33 11.75
N PRO A 85 -23.42 -11.98 12.39
CA PRO A 85 -24.82 -11.68 12.13
C PRO A 85 -25.10 -10.24 12.54
N ILE A 86 -25.63 -9.48 11.59
CA ILE A 86 -26.21 -8.18 11.88
C ILE A 86 -27.65 -8.48 12.19
N SER A 87 -28.05 -8.23 13.44
CA SER A 87 -29.43 -8.50 13.83
C SER A 87 -30.38 -7.73 12.91
N ASP A 88 -31.59 -8.24 12.71
CA ASP A 88 -32.63 -7.65 11.87
C ASP A 88 -33.00 -6.20 12.23
N LYS A 89 -32.52 -5.71 13.39
CA LYS A 89 -32.66 -4.32 13.84
C LYS A 89 -31.48 -3.42 13.47
N GLY A 90 -30.53 -3.90 12.66
CA GLY A 90 -29.30 -3.17 12.33
C GLY A 90 -28.33 -3.02 13.51
N SER A 91 -28.65 -3.56 14.69
CA SER A 91 -27.68 -3.72 15.76
C SER A 91 -26.74 -4.86 15.39
N ALA A 92 -25.47 -4.55 15.16
CA ALA A 92 -24.42 -5.55 15.33
C ALA A 92 -24.70 -6.27 16.67
N GLY A 93 -24.64 -7.60 16.71
CA GLY A 93 -24.54 -8.31 17.99
C GLY A 93 -23.47 -7.64 18.88
N ASN A 94 -23.58 -7.78 20.21
CA ASN A 94 -22.77 -7.02 21.18
C ASN A 94 -21.32 -6.80 20.69
N PRO A 95 -20.99 -5.58 20.22
CA PRO A 95 -19.69 -5.32 19.63
C PRO A 95 -18.60 -5.53 20.67
N MET A 96 -17.53 -6.22 20.27
CA MET A 96 -16.40 -6.55 21.14
C MET A 96 -15.67 -5.28 21.56
N THR A 97 -15.11 -5.24 22.76
CA THR A 97 -14.06 -4.27 23.07
C THR A 97 -12.77 -4.62 22.33
N PRO A 98 -11.82 -3.68 22.18
CA PRO A 98 -10.51 -4.01 21.61
C PRO A 98 -9.78 -5.12 22.37
N GLU A 99 -9.92 -5.17 23.69
CA GLU A 99 -9.35 -6.21 24.56
C GLU A 99 -10.04 -7.57 24.32
N GLU A 100 -11.37 -7.57 24.15
CA GLU A 100 -12.12 -8.78 23.79
C GLU A 100 -11.72 -9.28 22.40
N TYR A 101 -11.52 -8.38 21.42
CA TYR A 101 -10.97 -8.74 20.11
C TYR A 101 -9.58 -9.38 20.25
N GLU A 102 -8.71 -8.80 21.08
CA GLU A 102 -7.37 -9.32 21.33
C GLU A 102 -7.38 -10.65 22.08
N ALA A 103 -8.31 -10.87 22.99
CA ALA A 103 -8.49 -12.15 23.66
C ALA A 103 -9.24 -13.17 22.81
N SER A 104 -9.95 -12.72 21.76
CA SER A 104 -10.81 -13.60 20.97
C SER A 104 -9.97 -14.62 20.21
N SER A 105 -10.31 -15.89 20.41
CA SER A 105 -9.89 -16.98 19.53
C SER A 105 -10.91 -17.22 18.41
N SER A 106 -11.85 -16.29 18.20
CA SER A 106 -13.12 -16.52 17.49
C SER A 106 -12.90 -17.20 16.13
N LYS A 107 -13.08 -18.52 16.10
CA LYS A 107 -12.86 -19.37 14.91
C LYS A 107 -14.04 -19.32 13.94
N SER A 108 -15.12 -18.64 14.30
CA SER A 108 -16.41 -18.80 13.64
C SER A 108 -16.78 -17.67 12.69
N PHE A 109 -16.14 -16.50 12.80
CA PHE A 109 -16.50 -15.32 12.00
C PHE A 109 -15.36 -14.77 11.15
N ARG A 110 -15.64 -14.42 9.90
CA ARG A 110 -14.67 -13.77 8.99
C ARG A 110 -14.33 -12.34 9.43
N PHE A 111 -15.34 -11.66 9.95
CA PHE A 111 -15.27 -10.29 10.45
C PHE A 111 -15.91 -10.21 11.83
N VAL A 112 -15.54 -9.21 12.62
CA VAL A 112 -16.10 -8.96 13.95
C VAL A 112 -16.27 -7.46 14.16
N TYR A 113 -17.29 -7.08 14.91
CA TYR A 113 -17.52 -5.70 15.31
C TYR A 113 -16.72 -5.35 16.56
N VAL A 114 -15.93 -4.29 16.50
CA VAL A 114 -15.09 -3.80 17.60
C VAL A 114 -15.44 -2.34 17.93
N LYS A 115 -15.64 -2.05 19.22
CA LYS A 115 -15.86 -0.69 19.73
C LYS A 115 -14.55 0.08 19.74
N THR A 116 -14.57 1.31 19.23
CA THR A 116 -13.40 2.19 19.18
C THR A 116 -13.44 3.21 20.31
N GLY A 117 -12.62 2.96 21.33
CA GLY A 117 -12.24 3.89 22.40
C GLY A 117 -13.34 4.84 22.91
N ARG A 118 -12.95 6.09 23.21
CA ARG A 118 -13.80 7.13 23.83
C ARG A 118 -15.08 7.48 23.05
N SER A 119 -15.13 7.17 21.76
CA SER A 119 -16.27 7.56 20.90
C SER A 119 -17.42 6.55 20.90
N GLY A 120 -17.18 5.32 21.39
CA GLY A 120 -18.15 4.23 21.34
C GLY A 120 -18.53 3.78 19.92
N LYS A 121 -17.85 4.30 18.87
CA LYS A 121 -18.14 3.93 17.48
C LYS A 121 -17.75 2.48 17.24
N VAL A 122 -18.60 1.77 16.54
CA VAL A 122 -18.40 0.37 16.19
C VAL A 122 -17.77 0.29 14.81
N MET A 123 -16.74 -0.53 14.66
CA MET A 123 -16.10 -0.82 13.37
C MET A 123 -16.12 -2.31 13.10
N LEU A 124 -16.39 -2.69 11.86
CA LEU A 124 -16.21 -4.04 11.38
C LEU A 124 -14.74 -4.23 10.99
N VAL A 125 -14.08 -5.23 11.55
CA VAL A 125 -12.69 -5.57 11.25
C VAL A 125 -12.56 -7.05 10.92
N PRO A 126 -11.58 -7.46 10.09
CA PRO A 126 -11.29 -8.87 9.87
C PRO A 126 -11.01 -9.56 11.21
N SER A 127 -11.49 -10.78 11.38
CA SER A 127 -11.18 -11.55 12.58
C SER A 127 -9.70 -11.90 12.65
N LYS A 128 -9.21 -12.30 13.84
CA LYS A 128 -7.82 -12.78 13.99
C LYS A 128 -7.49 -13.94 13.06
N LYS A 129 -8.48 -14.82 12.79
CA LYS A 129 -8.28 -15.95 11.88
C LYS A 129 -8.12 -15.48 10.43
N SER A 130 -8.90 -14.49 10.01
CA SER A 130 -8.74 -13.82 8.72
C SER A 130 -7.39 -13.12 8.59
N MET A 131 -6.95 -12.44 9.65
CA MET A 131 -5.62 -11.81 9.70
C MET A 131 -4.49 -12.85 9.66
N GLU A 132 -4.65 -14.00 10.32
CA GLU A 132 -3.71 -15.11 10.25
C GLU A 132 -3.64 -15.69 8.82
N ALA A 133 -4.79 -15.90 8.18
CA ALA A 133 -4.87 -16.35 6.80
C ALA A 133 -4.13 -15.43 5.85
N GLU A 134 -4.34 -14.11 5.98
CA GLU A 134 -3.62 -13.12 5.19
C GLU A 134 -2.11 -13.16 5.42
N ARG A 135 -1.64 -13.28 6.67
CA ARG A 135 -0.21 -13.42 6.95
C ARG A 135 0.39 -14.68 6.32
N ARG A 136 -0.33 -15.80 6.37
CA ARG A 136 0.14 -17.05 5.75
C ARG A 136 0.18 -16.95 4.22
N VAL A 137 -0.80 -16.28 3.61
CA VAL A 137 -0.77 -15.96 2.17
C VAL A 137 0.44 -15.06 1.85
N ASN A 138 0.69 -14.02 2.66
CA ASN A 138 1.85 -13.15 2.51
C ASN A 138 3.19 -13.90 2.61
N GLU A 139 3.33 -14.76 3.63
CA GLU A 139 4.50 -15.61 3.85
C GLU A 139 4.74 -16.56 2.66
N LEU A 140 3.67 -17.17 2.13
CA LEU A 140 3.74 -17.99 0.94
C LEU A 140 4.26 -17.21 -0.28
N GLY A 141 3.76 -15.99 -0.49
CA GLY A 141 4.27 -15.12 -1.55
C GLY A 141 5.75 -14.77 -1.37
N ARG A 142 6.19 -14.51 -0.14
CA ARG A 142 7.61 -14.26 0.17
C ARG A 142 8.48 -15.50 -0.11
N GLN A 143 8.01 -16.68 0.28
CA GLN A 143 8.69 -17.93 0.00
C GLN A 143 8.80 -18.16 -1.51
N ALA A 144 7.70 -18.01 -2.24
CA ALA A 144 7.67 -18.15 -3.70
C ALA A 144 8.62 -17.16 -4.38
N PHE A 145 8.59 -15.89 -3.98
CA PHE A 145 9.48 -14.86 -4.53
C PHE A 145 10.95 -15.24 -4.36
N LYS A 146 11.33 -15.75 -3.17
CA LYS A 146 12.70 -16.18 -2.89
C LYS A 146 13.09 -17.42 -3.70
N GLU A 147 12.25 -18.45 -3.71
CA GLU A 147 12.55 -19.71 -4.41
C GLU A 147 12.61 -19.52 -5.93
N VAL A 148 11.64 -18.78 -6.49
CA VAL A 148 11.61 -18.48 -7.92
C VAL A 148 12.72 -17.53 -8.32
N GLY A 149 12.98 -16.50 -7.51
CA GLY A 149 14.13 -15.62 -7.71
C GLY A 149 15.44 -16.39 -7.74
N ALA A 150 15.66 -17.34 -6.82
CA ALA A 150 16.86 -18.17 -6.80
C ALA A 150 16.98 -19.06 -8.05
N ARG A 151 15.86 -19.56 -8.60
CA ARG A 151 15.86 -20.31 -9.87
C ARG A 151 16.23 -19.43 -11.06
N LEU A 152 15.67 -18.22 -11.14
CA LEU A 152 16.00 -17.23 -12.17
C LEU A 152 17.46 -16.74 -12.07
N VAL A 153 18.06 -16.81 -10.87
CA VAL A 153 19.50 -16.59 -10.71
C VAL A 153 20.29 -17.79 -11.22
N ALA A 154 19.86 -19.01 -10.91
CA ALA A 154 20.54 -20.23 -11.32
C ALA A 154 20.51 -20.47 -12.83
N ASP A 155 19.43 -20.06 -13.52
CA ASP A 155 19.31 -20.16 -14.98
C ASP A 155 19.96 -18.98 -15.74
N GLY A 156 20.44 -17.97 -15.02
CA GLY A 156 21.10 -16.79 -15.58
C GLY A 156 20.16 -15.72 -16.13
N THR A 157 18.85 -15.82 -15.90
CA THR A 157 17.86 -14.82 -16.33
C THR A 157 18.03 -13.49 -15.59
N ILE A 158 18.39 -13.54 -14.31
CA ILE A 158 18.76 -12.39 -13.49
C ILE A 158 20.03 -12.67 -12.69
N THR A 159 20.72 -11.63 -12.24
CA THR A 159 21.86 -11.78 -11.33
C THR A 159 21.41 -11.83 -9.87
N GLN A 160 22.24 -12.41 -8.99
CA GLN A 160 21.98 -12.37 -7.54
C GLN A 160 21.86 -10.94 -7.02
N LYS A 161 22.68 -10.02 -7.55
CA LYS A 161 22.62 -8.60 -7.21
C LYS A 161 21.27 -7.98 -7.59
N GLU A 162 20.75 -8.26 -8.78
CA GLU A 162 19.44 -7.73 -9.19
C GLU A 162 18.30 -8.26 -8.30
N LEU A 163 18.37 -9.52 -7.87
CA LEU A 163 17.43 -10.09 -6.92
C LEU A 163 17.54 -9.43 -5.54
N ASP A 164 18.75 -9.27 -5.03
CA ASP A 164 19.01 -8.61 -3.75
C ASP A 164 18.59 -7.14 -3.77
N ASP A 165 18.88 -6.42 -4.87
CA ASP A 165 18.45 -5.04 -5.10
C ASP A 165 16.93 -4.93 -5.15
N ALA A 166 16.23 -5.87 -5.81
CA ALA A 166 14.77 -5.91 -5.82
C ALA A 166 14.20 -6.15 -4.41
N ILE A 167 14.79 -7.06 -3.63
CA ILE A 167 14.40 -7.33 -2.24
C ILE A 167 14.70 -6.11 -1.33
N ALA A 168 15.83 -5.45 -1.55
CA ALA A 168 16.27 -4.29 -0.77
C ALA A 168 15.43 -3.06 -1.08
N PHE A 169 15.16 -2.79 -2.37
CA PHE A 169 14.28 -1.71 -2.81
C PHE A 169 12.90 -1.82 -2.17
N GLN A 170 12.38 -3.04 -2.06
CA GLN A 170 11.11 -3.32 -1.39
C GLN A 170 11.14 -3.11 0.14
N ARG A 171 12.32 -3.14 0.77
CA ARG A 171 12.49 -2.95 2.22
C ARG A 171 12.83 -1.52 2.61
N ALA A 172 13.30 -0.72 1.66
CA ALA A 172 13.61 0.68 1.92
C ALA A 172 12.32 1.38 2.36
N PRO A 173 12.25 1.95 3.59
CA PRO A 173 11.12 2.78 3.95
C PRO A 173 11.07 3.94 2.95
N GLU A 174 9.92 4.12 2.30
CA GLU A 174 9.59 5.40 1.67
C GLU A 174 9.28 6.40 2.78
N ASP A 175 10.26 6.72 3.62
CA ASP A 175 10.18 7.93 4.40
C ASP A 175 10.47 9.06 3.40
N GLU A 176 9.46 9.47 2.61
CA GLU A 176 9.56 10.73 1.86
C GLU A 176 9.88 11.87 2.82
N ASP A 177 9.45 11.76 4.09
CA ASP A 177 9.83 12.65 5.19
C ASP A 177 11.35 12.68 5.48
N ASP A 178 12.10 11.65 5.09
CA ASP A 178 13.58 11.62 5.17
C ASP A 178 14.23 11.70 3.78
N SER A 179 13.44 12.00 2.73
CA SER A 179 14.05 12.39 1.47
C SER A 179 14.85 13.68 1.69
N PRO A 180 16.06 13.79 1.12
CA PRO A 180 16.85 15.01 1.20
C PRO A 180 16.06 16.24 0.74
N ASP A 181 15.20 16.08 -0.28
CA ASP A 181 14.29 17.13 -0.74
C ASP A 181 13.27 17.54 0.33
N ALA A 182 12.71 16.59 1.10
CA ALA A 182 11.80 16.91 2.19
C ALA A 182 12.52 17.59 3.37
N ASP A 183 13.75 17.20 3.69
CA ASP A 183 14.56 17.93 4.68
C ASP A 183 14.86 19.36 4.22
N LEU A 184 15.36 19.53 2.99
CA LEU A 184 15.61 20.83 2.39
C LEU A 184 14.34 21.69 2.33
N TYR A 185 13.21 21.09 1.97
CA TYR A 185 11.91 21.76 1.95
C TYR A 185 11.46 22.16 3.36
N ARG A 186 11.58 21.28 4.36
CA ARG A 186 11.25 21.61 5.77
C ARG A 186 12.14 22.72 6.32
N ARG A 187 13.44 22.68 6.05
CA ARG A 187 14.41 23.70 6.46
C ARG A 187 14.16 25.03 5.74
N ALA A 188 13.87 25.01 4.44
CA ALA A 188 13.49 26.20 3.69
C ALA A 188 12.21 26.82 4.24
N MET A 189 11.18 26.01 4.51
CA MET A 189 9.93 26.43 5.15
C MET A 189 10.14 27.01 6.56
N ALA A 190 11.19 26.57 7.26
CA ALA A 190 11.61 27.13 8.54
C ALA A 190 12.45 28.42 8.39
N GLY A 191 12.73 28.86 7.16
CA GLY A 191 13.52 30.05 6.87
C GLY A 191 15.02 29.87 7.07
N ASP A 192 15.54 28.64 6.95
CA ASP A 192 16.96 28.34 7.13
C ASP A 192 17.83 29.02 6.06
N GLU A 193 18.52 30.10 6.43
CA GLU A 193 19.37 30.88 5.52
C GLU A 193 20.63 30.13 5.07
N SER A 194 21.01 29.02 5.72
CA SER A 194 22.16 28.20 5.30
C SER A 194 21.92 27.49 3.96
N LEU A 195 20.67 27.39 3.51
CA LEU A 195 20.30 26.92 2.18
C LEU A 195 20.45 27.99 1.09
N GLY A 196 20.84 29.21 1.47
CA GLY A 196 20.87 30.38 0.60
C GLY A 196 19.61 31.24 0.76
N LYS A 197 19.81 32.55 0.64
CA LYS A 197 18.76 33.55 0.87
C LYS A 197 17.53 33.34 -0.02
N GLU A 198 17.74 32.99 -1.29
CA GLU A 198 16.64 32.76 -2.24
C GLU A 198 15.74 31.60 -1.81
N VAL A 199 16.33 30.47 -1.39
CA VAL A 199 15.60 29.29 -0.93
C VAL A 199 14.83 29.60 0.36
N ALA A 200 15.47 30.31 1.30
CA ALA A 200 14.83 30.73 2.55
C ALA A 200 13.66 31.72 2.31
N ASP A 201 13.81 32.68 1.40
CA ASP A 201 12.75 33.63 1.02
C ASP A 201 11.55 32.90 0.38
N LYS A 202 11.82 31.98 -0.56
CA LYS A 202 10.78 31.14 -1.19
C LYS A 202 10.09 30.24 -0.15
N GLY A 203 10.84 29.67 0.79
CA GLY A 203 10.29 28.88 1.89
C GLY A 203 9.35 29.66 2.81
N ARG A 204 9.71 30.89 3.19
CA ARG A 204 8.81 31.80 3.92
C ARG A 204 7.52 32.08 3.15
N ARG A 205 7.63 32.34 1.84
CA ARG A 205 6.46 32.58 0.98
C ARG A 205 5.50 31.40 0.95
N VAL A 206 6.01 30.17 0.90
CA VAL A 206 5.17 28.96 0.98
C VAL A 206 4.49 28.85 2.35
N ALA A 207 5.21 29.14 3.44
CA ALA A 207 4.62 29.13 4.79
C ALA A 207 3.47 30.13 4.93
N GLU A 208 3.64 31.35 4.42
CA GLU A 208 2.61 32.40 4.37
C GLU A 208 1.41 31.98 3.50
N ALA A 209 1.66 31.48 2.29
CA ALA A 209 0.60 31.00 1.39
C ALA A 209 -0.18 29.82 2.00
N LYS A 210 0.49 28.94 2.73
CA LYS A 210 -0.12 27.81 3.44
C LYS A 210 -1.04 28.29 4.57
N GLU A 211 -0.62 29.30 5.32
CA GLU A 211 -1.46 29.93 6.34
C GLU A 211 -2.69 30.60 5.72
N ALA A 212 -2.51 31.35 4.63
CA ALA A 212 -3.60 31.99 3.88
C ALA A 212 -4.62 30.97 3.35
N ALA A 213 -4.15 29.90 2.72
CA ALA A 213 -4.99 28.80 2.22
C ALA A 213 -5.77 28.12 3.35
N SER A 214 -5.14 27.92 4.52
CA SER A 214 -5.78 27.38 5.72
C SER A 214 -6.90 28.28 6.25
N LYS A 215 -6.64 29.60 6.38
CA LYS A 215 -7.64 30.60 6.78
C LYS A 215 -8.81 30.65 5.80
N ALA A 216 -8.54 30.70 4.49
CA ALA A 216 -9.56 30.70 3.44
C ALA A 216 -10.43 29.43 3.47
N LYS A 217 -9.82 28.26 3.70
CA LYS A 217 -10.55 27.00 3.90
C LYS A 217 -11.46 27.05 5.12
N GLY A 218 -10.97 27.61 6.23
CA GLY A 218 -11.76 27.83 7.44
C GLY A 218 -12.99 28.71 7.19
N ALA A 219 -12.81 29.81 6.47
CA ALA A 219 -13.89 30.72 6.08
C ALA A 219 -14.94 30.02 5.19
N LEU A 220 -14.50 29.25 4.18
CA LEU A 220 -15.39 28.47 3.32
C LEU A 220 -16.21 27.45 4.10
N MET A 221 -15.59 26.71 5.04
CA MET A 221 -16.31 25.75 5.89
C MET A 221 -17.35 26.43 6.77
N LYS A 222 -17.02 27.60 7.33
CA LYS A 222 -17.95 28.40 8.15
C LYS A 222 -19.14 28.87 7.33
N ALA A 223 -18.91 29.50 6.18
CA ALA A 223 -19.96 29.99 5.28
C ALA A 223 -20.86 28.84 4.78
N THR A 224 -20.27 27.68 4.47
CA THR A 224 -21.04 26.48 4.06
C THR A 224 -21.93 25.98 5.19
N ARG A 225 -21.44 25.96 6.44
CA ARG A 225 -22.22 25.53 7.60
C ARG A 225 -23.38 26.49 7.88
N GLU A 226 -23.13 27.80 7.81
CA GLU A 226 -24.18 28.82 8.01
C GLU A 226 -25.26 28.71 6.93
N TYR A 227 -24.87 28.56 5.66
CA TYR A 227 -25.81 28.33 4.56
C TYR A 227 -26.67 27.07 4.76
N ASN A 228 -26.05 25.93 5.07
CA ASN A 228 -26.78 24.67 5.28
C ASN A 228 -27.71 24.74 6.49
N LYS A 229 -27.26 25.35 7.60
CA LYS A 229 -28.07 25.54 8.80
C LYS A 229 -29.34 26.35 8.50
N HIS A 230 -29.22 27.39 7.67
CA HIS A 230 -30.38 28.19 7.23
C HIS A 230 -31.37 27.33 6.43
N LEU A 231 -30.88 26.56 5.45
CA LEU A 231 -31.71 25.69 4.64
C LEU A 231 -32.45 24.62 5.47
N GLU A 232 -31.80 24.06 6.49
CA GLU A 232 -32.40 23.08 7.39
C GLU A 232 -33.49 23.70 8.28
N THR A 233 -33.28 24.92 8.77
CA THR A 233 -34.21 25.60 9.69
C THR A 233 -35.49 26.05 8.97
N GLU A 234 -35.38 26.51 7.72
CA GLU A 234 -36.50 26.98 6.88
C GLU A 234 -37.24 25.85 6.14
N GLY A 235 -37.04 24.59 6.56
CA GLY A 235 -37.69 23.43 5.96
C GLY A 235 -37.34 23.20 4.47
N GLY A 236 -36.21 23.73 4.01
CA GLY A 236 -35.70 23.57 2.64
C GLY A 236 -36.53 24.22 1.52
N ARG A 237 -37.56 25.01 1.84
CA ARG A 237 -38.55 25.48 0.84
C ARG A 237 -38.43 26.94 0.44
N SER A 238 -37.64 27.74 1.13
CA SER A 238 -37.56 29.19 0.89
C SER A 238 -36.13 29.62 0.58
N TYR A 239 -35.84 29.90 -0.70
CA TYR A 239 -34.61 30.58 -1.12
C TYR A 239 -34.78 32.11 -0.95
N ASP A 240 -34.94 32.51 0.30
CA ASP A 240 -35.16 33.90 0.73
C ASP A 240 -33.92 34.79 0.56
N ALA A 241 -34.06 36.07 0.92
CA ALA A 241 -32.96 37.04 0.85
C ALA A 241 -31.76 36.62 1.70
N THR A 242 -31.98 35.98 2.86
CA THR A 242 -30.93 35.50 3.76
C THR A 242 -30.16 34.34 3.12
N ALA A 243 -30.87 33.37 2.54
CA ALA A 243 -30.28 32.25 1.82
C ALA A 243 -29.41 32.74 0.65
N ARG A 244 -29.86 33.77 -0.09
CA ARG A 244 -29.07 34.41 -1.16
C ARG A 244 -27.81 35.07 -0.64
N GLN A 245 -27.88 35.82 0.47
CA GLN A 245 -26.72 36.45 1.07
C GLN A 245 -25.70 35.41 1.57
N LEU A 246 -26.16 34.36 2.26
CA LEU A 246 -25.31 33.26 2.72
C LEU A 246 -24.69 32.48 1.56
N TRP A 247 -25.43 32.30 0.46
CA TRP A 247 -24.91 31.70 -0.76
C TRP A 247 -23.82 32.55 -1.41
N GLU A 248 -24.02 33.87 -1.55
CA GLU A 248 -23.00 34.77 -2.11
C GLU A 248 -21.76 34.82 -1.20
N ALA A 249 -21.93 34.86 0.12
CA ALA A 249 -20.81 34.77 1.08
C ALA A 249 -20.03 33.45 0.91
N ARG A 250 -20.74 32.32 0.73
CA ARG A 250 -20.11 31.02 0.44
C ARG A 250 -19.36 31.04 -0.89
N LYS A 251 -19.92 31.66 -1.93
CA LYS A 251 -19.30 31.78 -3.26
C LYS A 251 -18.01 32.61 -3.20
N GLN A 252 -18.03 33.75 -2.51
CA GLN A 252 -16.84 34.58 -2.27
C GLN A 252 -15.77 33.82 -1.48
N ALA A 253 -16.16 33.14 -0.39
CA ALA A 253 -15.22 32.33 0.38
C ALA A 253 -14.63 31.17 -0.44
N ARG A 254 -15.41 30.61 -1.38
CA ARG A 254 -14.92 29.58 -2.32
C ARG A 254 -13.91 30.16 -3.31
N ALA A 255 -14.17 31.32 -3.89
CA ALA A 255 -13.21 31.99 -4.78
C ALA A 255 -11.89 32.29 -4.04
N ALA A 256 -11.96 32.90 -2.86
CA ALA A 256 -10.77 33.16 -2.04
C ALA A 256 -10.01 31.88 -1.66
N ASN A 257 -10.70 30.75 -1.43
CA ASN A 257 -10.05 29.47 -1.19
C ASN A 257 -9.35 28.92 -2.44
N ILE A 258 -9.92 29.10 -3.63
CA ILE A 258 -9.30 28.70 -4.89
C ILE A 258 -8.04 29.53 -5.13
N ASP A 259 -8.14 30.86 -5.02
CA ASP A 259 -7.02 31.77 -5.25
C ASP A 259 -5.86 31.50 -4.28
N ALA A 260 -6.15 31.34 -2.99
CA ALA A 260 -5.12 31.03 -1.99
C ALA A 260 -4.46 29.66 -2.22
N ARG A 261 -5.19 28.68 -2.78
CA ARG A 261 -4.60 27.38 -3.15
C ARG A 261 -3.75 27.45 -4.40
N LEU A 262 -4.13 28.29 -5.37
CA LEU A 262 -3.32 28.54 -6.56
C LEU A 262 -2.01 29.23 -6.19
N GLU A 263 -2.07 30.22 -5.30
CA GLU A 263 -0.87 30.89 -4.79
C GLU A 263 0.05 29.95 -4.01
N LEU A 264 -0.51 29.08 -3.15
CA LEU A 264 0.26 28.03 -2.50
C LEU A 264 0.96 27.11 -3.51
N ALA A 265 0.25 26.67 -4.54
CA ALA A 265 0.82 25.80 -5.57
C ALA A 265 1.98 26.48 -6.33
N ASN A 266 1.81 27.75 -6.70
CA ASN A 266 2.86 28.53 -7.38
C ASN A 266 4.07 28.77 -6.47
N ALA A 267 3.85 29.02 -5.17
CA ALA A 267 4.92 29.17 -4.21
C ALA A 267 5.68 27.85 -4.01
N ASP A 268 4.96 26.72 -3.91
CA ASP A 268 5.54 25.39 -3.79
C ASP A 268 6.42 25.04 -5.01
N GLU A 269 5.93 25.30 -6.22
CA GLU A 269 6.67 25.08 -7.46
C GLU A 269 7.98 25.89 -7.49
N ALA A 270 7.90 27.18 -7.19
CA ALA A 270 9.07 28.06 -7.15
C ALA A 270 10.12 27.64 -6.10
N LEU A 271 9.67 27.17 -4.94
CA LEU A 271 10.56 26.63 -3.91
C LEU A 271 11.23 25.33 -4.38
N MET A 272 10.48 24.42 -4.97
CA MET A 272 11.01 23.15 -5.47
C MET A 272 12.03 23.35 -6.60
N GLU A 273 11.84 24.36 -7.45
CA GLU A 273 12.81 24.78 -8.45
C GLU A 273 14.11 25.28 -7.79
N ALA A 274 14.01 26.16 -6.79
CA ALA A 274 15.19 26.65 -6.06
C ALA A 274 15.95 25.54 -5.31
N ILE A 275 15.22 24.61 -4.68
CA ILE A 275 15.80 23.42 -4.03
C ILE A 275 16.53 22.54 -5.06
N ARG A 276 16.03 22.48 -6.31
CA ARG A 276 16.69 21.74 -7.39
C ARG A 276 18.04 22.34 -7.78
N ASP A 277 18.19 23.65 -7.72
CA ASP A 277 19.43 24.33 -8.06
C ASP A 277 20.52 24.17 -6.99
N ILE A 278 20.13 24.08 -5.73
CA ILE A 278 21.08 23.90 -4.61
C ILE A 278 21.35 22.42 -4.28
N ARG A 279 20.71 21.49 -4.97
CA ARG A 279 20.89 20.05 -4.73
C ARG A 279 22.34 19.66 -5.03
N PRO A 280 23.07 19.07 -4.07
CA PRO A 280 24.39 18.52 -4.37
C PRO A 280 24.34 17.53 -5.53
N VAL A 281 25.38 17.55 -6.39
CA VAL A 281 25.46 16.75 -7.63
C VAL A 281 25.21 15.25 -7.37
N ASP A 282 25.65 14.75 -6.21
CA ASP A 282 25.43 13.37 -5.79
C ASP A 282 23.95 13.00 -5.62
N TYR A 283 23.06 13.96 -5.35
CA TYR A 283 21.62 13.67 -5.22
C TYR A 283 20.93 13.42 -6.55
N LYS A 284 21.40 14.06 -7.63
CA LYS A 284 20.90 13.73 -8.97
C LYS A 284 21.27 12.28 -9.31
N ALA A 285 22.51 11.90 -9.03
CA ALA A 285 22.98 10.53 -9.19
C ALA A 285 22.20 9.54 -8.30
N GLN A 286 21.88 9.91 -7.05
CA GLN A 286 21.04 9.08 -6.18
C GLN A 286 19.60 8.94 -6.69
N GLY A 287 19.01 10.02 -7.24
CA GLY A 287 17.68 9.98 -7.84
C GLY A 287 17.63 9.09 -9.08
N GLU A 288 18.61 9.23 -9.98
CA GLU A 288 18.76 8.38 -11.16
C GLU A 288 19.03 6.92 -10.76
N ALA A 289 19.88 6.67 -9.76
CA ALA A 289 20.11 5.34 -9.23
C ALA A 289 18.86 4.74 -8.57
N ARG A 290 18.02 5.56 -7.92
CA ARG A 290 16.75 5.13 -7.33
C ARG A 290 15.72 4.77 -8.40
N GLU A 291 15.57 5.58 -9.44
CA GLU A 291 14.67 5.26 -10.58
C GLU A 291 15.16 4.03 -11.34
N ALA A 292 16.48 3.87 -11.54
CA ALA A 292 17.06 2.66 -12.11
C ALA A 292 16.81 1.43 -11.21
N GLY A 293 16.97 1.57 -9.90
CA GLY A 293 16.67 0.53 -8.91
C GLY A 293 15.19 0.14 -8.92
N LYS A 294 14.28 1.13 -9.05
CA LYS A 294 12.85 0.93 -9.18
C LYS A 294 12.49 0.15 -10.44
N ALA A 295 12.99 0.60 -11.60
CA ALA A 295 12.76 -0.06 -12.88
C ALA A 295 13.28 -1.50 -12.86
N ASN A 296 14.47 -1.71 -12.29
CA ASN A 296 15.02 -3.06 -12.14
C ASN A 296 14.18 -3.94 -11.19
N SER A 297 13.72 -3.40 -10.06
CA SER A 297 12.85 -4.11 -9.12
C SER A 297 11.55 -4.56 -9.79
N LEU A 298 10.89 -3.68 -10.54
CA LEU A 298 9.68 -4.01 -11.31
C LEU A 298 9.94 -5.10 -12.36
N ARG A 299 11.07 -5.02 -13.07
CA ARG A 299 11.47 -6.04 -14.04
C ARG A 299 11.68 -7.40 -13.39
N VAL A 300 12.43 -7.46 -12.28
CA VAL A 300 12.66 -8.71 -11.54
C VAL A 300 11.35 -9.28 -11.01
N GLN A 301 10.46 -8.44 -10.48
CA GLN A 301 9.13 -8.85 -10.03
C GLN A 301 8.29 -9.42 -11.17
N GLY A 302 8.28 -8.78 -12.35
CA GLY A 302 7.57 -9.28 -13.53
C GLY A 302 8.09 -10.64 -14.00
N LEU A 303 9.41 -10.84 -13.98
CA LEU A 303 10.03 -12.13 -14.30
C LEU A 303 9.66 -13.22 -13.29
N ILE A 304 9.67 -12.90 -11.99
CA ILE A 304 9.23 -13.82 -10.94
C ILE A 304 7.75 -14.16 -11.08
N GLY A 305 6.89 -13.17 -11.34
CA GLY A 305 5.46 -13.38 -11.58
C GLY A 305 5.21 -14.29 -12.79
N ALA A 306 5.93 -14.08 -13.89
CA ALA A 306 5.87 -14.92 -15.08
C ALA A 306 6.32 -16.37 -14.81
N GLU A 307 7.37 -16.55 -14.01
CA GLU A 307 7.89 -17.88 -13.67
C GLU A 307 7.01 -18.61 -12.65
N VAL A 308 6.49 -17.93 -11.63
CA VAL A 308 5.47 -18.47 -10.72
C VAL A 308 4.28 -18.98 -11.52
N LYS A 309 3.81 -18.18 -12.48
CA LYS A 309 2.73 -18.59 -13.38
C LYS A 309 3.12 -19.83 -14.20
N ARG A 310 4.34 -19.92 -14.74
CA ARG A 310 4.80 -21.10 -15.48
C ARG A 310 4.75 -22.36 -14.61
N LEU A 311 5.16 -22.25 -13.35
CA LEU A 311 5.12 -23.36 -12.39
C LEU A 311 3.67 -23.78 -12.09
N LEU A 312 2.76 -22.83 -11.91
CA LEU A 312 1.33 -23.11 -11.70
C LEU A 312 0.65 -23.71 -12.94
N ALA A 313 1.07 -23.32 -14.15
CA ALA A 313 0.56 -23.85 -15.41
C ALA A 313 1.02 -25.29 -15.69
N GLY A 314 2.19 -25.70 -15.19
CA GLY A 314 2.69 -27.07 -15.34
C GLY A 314 1.79 -28.14 -14.70
N ASP A 315 1.01 -27.76 -13.68
CA ASP A 315 0.11 -28.66 -12.96
C ASP A 315 -1.37 -28.57 -13.41
N ASN A 316 -1.74 -27.54 -14.19
CA ASN A 316 -3.08 -27.40 -14.74
C ASN A 316 -2.97 -26.83 -16.16
N ALA A 317 -3.21 -27.67 -17.18
CA ALA A 317 -3.25 -27.29 -18.58
C ALA A 317 -3.91 -25.92 -18.75
N MET A 318 -3.12 -24.96 -19.26
CA MET A 318 -3.60 -23.62 -19.55
C MET A 318 -4.77 -23.72 -20.53
N SER A 319 -5.81 -22.95 -20.25
CA SER A 319 -6.87 -22.75 -21.22
C SER A 319 -6.30 -21.86 -22.32
N ASP A 320 -5.98 -22.43 -23.49
CA ASP A 320 -5.65 -21.65 -24.69
C ASP A 320 -6.83 -20.76 -25.14
N SER A 321 -7.99 -20.89 -24.49
CA SER A 321 -9.17 -20.06 -24.68
C SER A 321 -9.60 -19.41 -23.37
N HIS A 322 -9.59 -18.06 -23.27
CA HIS A 322 -10.55 -17.39 -22.38
C HIS A 322 -11.96 -17.89 -22.82
N PRO A 323 -12.89 -18.29 -21.94
CA PRO A 323 -14.26 -18.57 -22.38
C PRO A 323 -14.75 -17.36 -23.16
N ALA A 324 -14.96 -17.54 -24.46
CA ALA A 324 -15.39 -16.51 -25.40
C ALA A 324 -16.85 -16.16 -25.10
N ASN A 325 -17.08 -15.49 -23.98
CA ASN A 325 -18.39 -14.93 -23.68
C ASN A 325 -18.56 -13.63 -24.46
N LYS A 326 -19.82 -13.30 -24.74
CA LYS A 326 -20.25 -12.17 -25.58
C LYS A 326 -19.49 -10.90 -25.21
N VAL A 327 -18.45 -10.60 -25.98
CA VAL A 327 -17.74 -9.34 -25.90
C VAL A 327 -18.57 -8.35 -26.70
N ASP A 328 -19.20 -7.41 -26.00
CA ASP A 328 -19.87 -6.29 -26.67
C ASP A 328 -18.78 -5.28 -27.07
N VAL A 329 -18.15 -5.53 -28.22
CA VAL A 329 -17.25 -4.57 -28.85
C VAL A 329 -18.14 -3.54 -29.56
N PRO A 330 -18.11 -2.25 -29.18
CA PRO A 330 -18.76 -1.23 -29.97
C PRO A 330 -18.21 -1.30 -31.39
N GLN A 331 -19.06 -1.28 -32.43
CA GLN A 331 -18.60 -1.11 -33.81
C GLN A 331 -17.91 0.26 -33.94
N MET A 332 -16.63 0.32 -33.61
CA MET A 332 -15.80 1.50 -33.83
C MET A 332 -15.02 1.28 -35.11
N THR A 333 -15.47 1.93 -36.17
CA THR A 333 -14.64 2.24 -37.35
C THR A 333 -13.71 3.39 -37.01
N THR A 334 -12.83 3.21 -36.01
CA THR A 334 -11.79 4.21 -35.71
C THR A 334 -10.47 3.68 -36.24
N GLU A 335 -10.00 4.30 -37.33
CA GLU A 335 -8.60 4.20 -37.75
C GLU A 335 -7.72 4.64 -36.58
N PHE A 336 -7.14 3.69 -35.86
CA PHE A 336 -6.09 3.98 -34.90
C PHE A 336 -4.87 4.45 -35.71
N ARG A 337 -4.59 5.76 -35.72
CA ARG A 337 -3.38 6.33 -36.31
C ARG A 337 -2.31 6.41 -35.22
N PRO A 338 -1.22 5.64 -35.31
CA PRO A 338 -0.06 5.85 -34.45
C PRO A 338 0.45 7.29 -34.60
N SER A 339 0.80 7.92 -33.49
CA SER A 339 1.33 9.30 -33.43
C SER A 339 2.65 9.49 -34.18
N ASP A 340 3.30 8.41 -34.56
CA ASP A 340 4.67 8.30 -35.04
C ASP A 340 4.79 8.11 -36.56
N GLY A 341 3.68 8.19 -37.32
CA GLY A 341 3.71 8.27 -38.79
C GLY A 341 4.21 7.01 -39.51
N GLY A 342 4.52 5.95 -38.79
CA GLY A 342 4.83 4.63 -39.35
C GLY A 342 3.60 4.02 -40.01
N LYS A 343 3.80 3.27 -41.10
CA LYS A 343 2.79 2.40 -41.70
C LYS A 343 2.52 1.21 -40.75
N ALA A 344 1.90 1.46 -39.61
CA ALA A 344 1.45 0.38 -38.75
C ALA A 344 0.20 -0.26 -39.35
N THR A 345 0.17 -1.59 -39.37
CA THR A 345 -1.04 -2.36 -39.66
C THR A 345 -2.10 -1.98 -38.62
N VAL A 346 -3.17 -1.31 -39.04
CA VAL A 346 -4.29 -0.96 -38.16
C VAL A 346 -4.97 -2.26 -37.75
N LYS A 347 -4.82 -2.65 -36.48
CA LYS A 347 -5.57 -3.78 -35.91
C LYS A 347 -7.04 -3.39 -35.78
N SER A 348 -7.94 -4.32 -36.07
CA SER A 348 -9.36 -4.13 -35.76
C SER A 348 -9.59 -4.09 -34.26
N GLY A 349 -10.66 -3.43 -33.80
CA GLY A 349 -11.02 -3.41 -32.38
C GLY A 349 -11.14 -4.80 -31.77
N ASP A 350 -11.71 -5.75 -32.51
CA ASP A 350 -11.84 -7.16 -32.08
C ASP A 350 -10.48 -7.84 -31.87
N GLN A 351 -9.48 -7.54 -32.72
CA GLN A 351 -8.12 -8.06 -32.58
C GLN A 351 -7.44 -7.50 -31.32
N VAL A 352 -7.57 -6.19 -31.09
CA VAL A 352 -7.01 -5.54 -29.89
C VAL A 352 -7.64 -6.11 -28.63
N VAL A 353 -8.96 -6.27 -28.61
CA VAL A 353 -9.68 -6.86 -27.48
C VAL A 353 -9.28 -8.32 -27.25
N ALA A 354 -9.16 -9.13 -28.30
CA ALA A 354 -8.70 -10.51 -28.19
C ALA A 354 -7.27 -10.60 -27.64
N GLU A 355 -6.37 -9.69 -28.05
CA GLU A 355 -5.01 -9.60 -27.52
C GLU A 355 -4.99 -9.25 -26.03
N ILE A 356 -5.76 -8.23 -25.62
CA ILE A 356 -5.86 -7.81 -24.22
C ILE A 356 -6.49 -8.91 -23.36
N MET A 357 -7.59 -9.51 -23.81
CA MET A 357 -8.21 -10.63 -23.11
C MET A 357 -7.25 -11.82 -23.01
N GLY A 358 -6.50 -12.12 -24.08
CA GLY A 358 -5.46 -13.14 -24.06
C GLY A 358 -4.33 -12.82 -23.08
N GLU A 359 -3.93 -11.55 -22.98
CA GLU A 359 -2.95 -11.09 -22.01
C GLU A 359 -3.44 -11.19 -20.58
N VAL A 360 -4.65 -10.74 -20.28
CA VAL A 360 -5.24 -10.84 -18.95
C VAL A 360 -5.53 -12.28 -18.56
N SER A 361 -5.99 -13.13 -19.48
CA SER A 361 -6.12 -14.58 -19.24
C SER A 361 -4.79 -15.17 -18.78
N ARG A 362 -3.71 -14.72 -19.41
CA ARG A 362 -2.36 -15.13 -19.09
C ARG A 362 -1.92 -14.61 -17.71
N ARG A 363 -2.55 -13.63 -17.08
CA ARG A 363 -2.15 -13.15 -15.75
C ARG A 363 -2.75 -14.00 -14.62
N PHE A 364 -3.86 -14.69 -14.86
CA PHE A 364 -4.57 -15.42 -13.81
C PHE A 364 -4.57 -16.94 -14.02
N PRO A 365 -4.51 -17.75 -12.94
CA PRO A 365 -4.89 -19.15 -12.99
C PRO A 365 -6.31 -19.31 -13.57
N LYS A 366 -6.50 -20.30 -14.45
CA LYS A 366 -7.80 -20.57 -15.10
C LYS A 366 -8.97 -20.60 -14.11
N ARG A 367 -8.76 -21.20 -12.94
CA ARG A 367 -9.81 -21.34 -11.91
C ARG A 367 -10.28 -19.99 -11.35
N LEU A 368 -9.39 -18.99 -11.27
CA LEU A 368 -9.80 -17.62 -10.90
C LEU A 368 -10.61 -16.98 -12.03
N LEU A 369 -10.22 -17.20 -13.29
CA LEU A 369 -10.99 -16.74 -14.44
C LEU A 369 -12.36 -17.42 -14.52
N ASP A 370 -12.46 -18.70 -14.14
CA ASP A 370 -13.72 -19.44 -14.10
C ASP A 370 -14.71 -18.80 -13.10
N LEU A 371 -14.22 -18.15 -12.02
CA LEU A 371 -15.09 -17.40 -11.10
C LEU A 371 -15.77 -16.25 -11.82
N VAL A 372 -15.08 -15.58 -12.74
CA VAL A 372 -15.56 -14.39 -13.46
C VAL A 372 -15.98 -14.71 -14.88
N ALA A 373 -16.09 -15.98 -15.26
CA ALA A 373 -16.38 -16.37 -16.62
C ALA A 373 -17.67 -15.72 -17.14
N GLU A 374 -18.70 -15.62 -16.30
CA GLU A 374 -20.00 -15.02 -16.68
C GLU A 374 -19.99 -13.49 -16.71
N VAL A 375 -18.91 -12.82 -16.31
CA VAL A 375 -18.80 -11.35 -16.30
C VAL A 375 -18.74 -10.87 -17.75
N ARG A 376 -19.56 -9.88 -18.09
CA ARG A 376 -19.52 -9.24 -19.41
C ARG A 376 -18.35 -8.29 -19.48
N HIS A 377 -17.81 -8.09 -20.68
CA HIS A 377 -16.73 -7.14 -20.92
C HIS A 377 -17.18 -6.07 -21.92
N LYS A 378 -16.95 -4.80 -21.57
CA LYS A 378 -17.15 -3.65 -22.45
C LYS A 378 -15.85 -2.87 -22.53
N PHE A 379 -15.37 -2.66 -23.74
CA PHE A 379 -14.16 -1.89 -23.95
C PHE A 379 -14.49 -0.48 -24.43
N THR A 380 -13.74 0.50 -23.95
CA THR A 380 -13.89 1.92 -24.29
C THR A 380 -12.54 2.50 -24.70
N SER A 381 -12.54 3.48 -25.60
CA SER A 381 -11.31 4.05 -26.16
C SER A 381 -10.59 5.07 -25.25
N ARG A 382 -11.12 5.31 -24.04
CA ARG A 382 -10.61 6.23 -23.00
C ARG A 382 -11.55 6.23 -21.80
N GLY A 383 -11.01 6.19 -20.60
CA GLY A 383 -11.76 6.53 -19.39
C GLY A 383 -11.41 5.75 -18.13
N GLY A 384 -10.41 4.86 -18.18
CA GLY A 384 -10.08 3.96 -17.09
C GLY A 384 -11.08 2.79 -16.97
N GLY A 385 -10.88 1.97 -15.94
CA GLY A 385 -11.68 0.79 -15.67
C GLY A 385 -12.84 1.05 -14.72
N HIS A 386 -13.86 0.19 -14.81
CA HIS A 386 -14.87 0.06 -13.78
C HIS A 386 -15.57 -1.31 -13.83
N TYR A 387 -15.53 -2.05 -12.73
CA TYR A 387 -16.39 -3.21 -12.50
C TYR A 387 -17.74 -2.82 -11.87
N ASN A 388 -18.82 -3.19 -12.54
CA ASN A 388 -20.20 -3.02 -12.09
C ASN A 388 -20.79 -4.38 -11.71
N ASP A 389 -21.09 -4.58 -10.43
CA ASP A 389 -21.62 -5.82 -9.89
C ASP A 389 -23.09 -6.06 -10.29
N GLY A 390 -23.94 -5.04 -10.18
CA GLY A 390 -25.38 -5.14 -10.51
C GLY A 390 -25.64 -5.47 -11.98
N MET A 391 -24.74 -5.08 -12.87
CA MET A 391 -24.78 -5.44 -14.28
C MET A 391 -23.89 -6.62 -14.64
N ASN A 392 -23.07 -7.10 -13.70
CA ASN A 392 -22.06 -8.11 -13.93
C ASN A 392 -21.19 -7.78 -15.16
N LEU A 393 -20.59 -6.58 -15.15
CA LEU A 393 -19.90 -5.97 -16.28
C LEU A 393 -18.54 -5.40 -15.85
N ILE A 394 -17.47 -5.78 -16.53
CA ILE A 394 -16.19 -5.06 -16.53
C ILE A 394 -16.18 -4.09 -17.69
N GLN A 395 -16.00 -2.80 -17.40
CA GLN A 395 -15.63 -1.80 -18.38
C GLN A 395 -14.11 -1.57 -18.31
N SER A 396 -13.40 -1.64 -19.43
CA SER A 396 -11.94 -1.43 -19.49
C SER A 396 -11.54 -0.50 -20.64
N ASP A 397 -10.35 0.06 -20.56
CA ASP A 397 -9.72 0.74 -21.69
C ASP A 397 -9.28 -0.28 -22.76
N MET A 398 -9.34 0.12 -24.03
CA MET A 398 -8.90 -0.66 -25.19
C MET A 398 -7.38 -0.67 -25.37
N ASP A 399 -6.67 0.22 -24.70
CA ASP A 399 -5.23 0.39 -24.86
C ASP A 399 -4.43 -0.13 -23.65
N ASP A 400 -5.12 -0.68 -22.64
CA ASP A 400 -4.52 -0.97 -21.34
C ASP A 400 -5.00 -2.30 -20.73
N ALA A 401 -4.13 -3.32 -20.82
CA ALA A 401 -4.35 -4.62 -20.19
C ALA A 401 -4.24 -4.56 -18.65
N ASP A 402 -3.58 -3.55 -18.11
CA ASP A 402 -3.44 -3.35 -16.66
C ASP A 402 -4.77 -2.89 -16.06
N THR A 403 -5.45 -1.95 -16.72
CA THR A 403 -6.84 -1.59 -16.38
C THR A 403 -7.77 -2.82 -16.40
N LEU A 404 -7.69 -3.70 -17.42
CA LEU A 404 -8.54 -4.89 -17.44
C LEU A 404 -8.17 -5.87 -16.32
N THR A 405 -6.88 -6.03 -16.03
CA THR A 405 -6.39 -6.85 -14.91
C THR A 405 -6.94 -6.34 -13.60
N HIS A 406 -6.90 -5.02 -13.41
CA HIS A 406 -7.42 -4.34 -12.24
C HIS A 406 -8.90 -4.66 -12.02
N GLU A 407 -9.73 -4.46 -13.04
CA GLU A 407 -11.16 -4.76 -12.93
C GLU A 407 -11.48 -6.25 -12.83
N THR A 408 -10.59 -7.12 -13.34
CA THR A 408 -10.72 -8.57 -13.19
C THR A 408 -10.51 -9.01 -11.74
N VAL A 409 -9.50 -8.45 -11.04
CA VAL A 409 -9.32 -8.73 -9.59
C VAL A 409 -10.54 -8.28 -8.81
N HIS A 410 -11.14 -7.13 -9.15
CA HIS A 410 -12.38 -6.69 -8.54
C HIS A 410 -13.52 -7.68 -8.73
N ALA A 411 -13.71 -8.17 -9.94
CA ALA A 411 -14.72 -9.17 -10.23
C ALA A 411 -14.45 -10.48 -9.45
N ILE A 412 -13.18 -10.92 -9.36
CA ILE A 412 -12.80 -12.11 -8.59
C ILE A 412 -13.07 -11.91 -7.10
N SER A 413 -12.61 -10.80 -6.51
CA SER A 413 -12.82 -10.51 -5.08
C SER A 413 -14.28 -10.28 -4.73
N TYR A 414 -15.14 -10.04 -5.71
CA TYR A 414 -16.59 -9.94 -5.49
C TYR A 414 -17.22 -11.33 -5.36
N ARG A 415 -16.75 -12.25 -6.19
CA ARG A 415 -17.31 -13.60 -6.32
C ARG A 415 -16.66 -14.62 -5.39
N ASP A 416 -15.51 -14.31 -4.81
CA ASP A 416 -14.81 -15.15 -3.83
C ASP A 416 -14.63 -14.46 -2.47
N ASN A 417 -15.34 -14.95 -1.46
CA ASN A 417 -15.30 -14.38 -0.11
C ASN A 417 -13.91 -14.47 0.53
N ALA A 418 -13.15 -15.53 0.24
CA ALA A 418 -11.80 -15.66 0.79
C ALA A 418 -10.89 -14.55 0.25
N THR A 419 -10.89 -14.32 -1.06
CA THR A 419 -10.16 -13.20 -1.69
C THR A 419 -10.58 -11.85 -1.12
N ARG A 420 -11.89 -11.64 -0.92
CA ARG A 420 -12.41 -10.42 -0.30
C ARG A 420 -11.88 -10.21 1.12
N VAL A 421 -11.90 -11.26 1.94
CA VAL A 421 -11.40 -11.22 3.32
C VAL A 421 -9.90 -10.95 3.34
N LEU A 422 -9.14 -11.55 2.42
CA LEU A 422 -7.70 -11.28 2.27
C LEU A 422 -7.41 -9.83 1.93
N GLU A 423 -8.15 -9.25 0.98
CA GLU A 423 -8.02 -7.84 0.63
C GLU A 423 -8.26 -6.95 1.86
N GLN A 424 -9.36 -7.17 2.60
CA GLN A 424 -9.68 -6.40 3.80
C GLN A 424 -8.68 -6.62 4.96
N ALA A 425 -8.16 -7.84 5.11
CA ALA A 425 -7.11 -8.15 6.08
C ALA A 425 -5.79 -7.45 5.74
N ALA A 426 -5.42 -7.41 4.45
CA ALA A 426 -4.24 -6.71 3.97
C ALA A 426 -4.37 -5.19 4.13
N LEU A 427 -5.54 -4.62 3.81
CA LEU A 427 -5.89 -3.22 4.11
C LEU A 427 -5.75 -2.93 5.60
N SER A 428 -6.32 -3.78 6.45
CA SER A 428 -6.27 -3.62 7.90
C SER A 428 -4.83 -3.69 8.40
N ARG A 429 -4.04 -4.66 7.92
CA ARG A 429 -2.61 -4.76 8.25
C ARG A 429 -1.86 -3.50 7.84
N ARG A 430 -2.18 -2.88 6.69
CA ARG A 430 -1.61 -1.59 6.28
C ARG A 430 -1.97 -0.45 7.22
N VAL A 431 -3.25 -0.31 7.56
CA VAL A 431 -3.76 0.76 8.42
C VAL A 431 -3.18 0.67 9.83
N PHE A 432 -3.05 -0.55 10.34
CA PHE A 432 -2.62 -0.82 11.70
C PHE A 432 -1.11 -1.06 11.83
N GLY A 433 -0.41 -1.44 10.76
CA GLY A 433 1.00 -1.83 10.76
C GLY A 433 1.96 -0.70 10.40
N LYS A 434 1.79 0.49 10.99
CA LYS A 434 2.75 1.59 10.74
C LYS A 434 4.20 1.14 11.01
N PRO A 435 5.17 1.50 10.16
CA PRO A 435 6.55 1.06 10.27
C PRO A 435 7.20 1.35 11.64
N ASP A 436 6.81 2.45 12.29
CA ASP A 436 7.36 2.92 13.55
C ASP A 436 6.80 2.18 14.79
N GLN A 437 5.71 1.42 14.64
CA GLN A 437 4.98 0.81 15.76
C GLN A 437 4.47 -0.61 15.46
N PRO A 438 5.34 -1.55 15.01
CA PRO A 438 4.92 -2.92 14.72
C PRO A 438 4.31 -3.61 15.94
N ASP A 439 4.84 -3.33 17.13
CA ASP A 439 4.49 -4.01 18.39
C ASP A 439 3.30 -3.40 19.15
N ASP A 440 2.73 -2.28 18.67
CA ASP A 440 1.56 -1.71 19.33
C ASP A 440 0.37 -2.70 19.25
N SER A 441 -0.35 -2.87 20.36
CA SER A 441 -1.56 -3.69 20.41
C SER A 441 -2.64 -3.12 19.48
N PHE A 442 -3.55 -3.97 19.01
CA PHE A 442 -4.68 -3.54 18.18
C PHE A 442 -5.51 -2.46 18.88
N ALA A 443 -5.71 -2.57 20.20
CA ALA A 443 -6.37 -1.55 21.00
C ALA A 443 -5.67 -0.19 20.92
N LYS A 444 -4.35 -0.15 21.12
CA LYS A 444 -3.53 1.06 21.04
C LYS A 444 -3.51 1.66 19.63
N LYS A 445 -3.54 0.81 18.61
CA LYS A 445 -3.66 1.21 17.20
C LYS A 445 -5.03 1.83 16.92
N LEU A 446 -6.12 1.22 17.40
CA LEU A 446 -7.48 1.73 17.26
C LEU A 446 -7.68 3.10 17.94
N GLU A 447 -7.02 3.37 19.06
CA GLU A 447 -7.10 4.67 19.75
C GLU A 447 -6.52 5.83 18.91
N LYS A 448 -5.42 5.56 18.20
CA LYS A 448 -4.73 6.54 17.33
C LYS A 448 -5.44 6.72 16.00
N VAL A 449 -6.11 5.66 15.56
CA VAL A 449 -6.85 5.60 14.31
C VAL A 449 -8.26 6.12 14.56
N GLY A 450 -8.44 7.45 14.53
CA GLY A 450 -9.79 8.01 14.46
C GLY A 450 -10.55 7.35 13.31
N ALA A 451 -11.87 7.10 13.45
CA ALA A 451 -12.68 6.37 12.46
C ALA A 451 -12.53 6.88 11.00
N THR A 452 -12.06 8.11 10.81
CA THR A 452 -11.75 8.74 9.50
C THR A 452 -10.30 8.62 9.04
N LYS A 453 -9.34 8.25 9.91
CA LYS A 453 -7.94 7.95 9.55
C LYS A 453 -7.72 6.46 9.29
N ALA A 454 -8.55 5.58 9.84
CA ALA A 454 -8.52 4.13 9.56
C ALA A 454 -8.74 3.81 8.09
N VAL A 455 -9.44 4.71 7.40
CA VAL A 455 -9.95 4.49 6.06
C VAL A 455 -9.46 5.57 5.09
N GLY A 456 -8.47 6.36 5.48
CA GLY A 456 -8.01 7.48 4.65
C GLY A 456 -9.15 8.46 4.30
N TRP A 457 -9.33 9.47 5.15
CA TRP A 457 -10.09 10.70 4.91
C TRP A 457 -11.62 10.67 5.14
N ARG A 458 -12.16 11.87 5.42
CA ARG A 458 -13.58 12.15 5.67
C ARG A 458 -14.41 11.75 4.45
N MET A 459 -15.08 10.60 4.49
CA MET A 459 -16.02 10.20 3.44
C MET A 459 -17.36 10.92 3.62
N GLY A 460 -17.74 11.74 2.65
CA GLY A 460 -19.11 12.15 2.39
C GLY A 460 -19.51 11.60 1.02
N GLY A 461 -20.64 10.89 0.95
CA GLY A 461 -21.17 10.25 -0.26
C GLY A 461 -22.34 9.33 0.05
N LYS A 462 -23.17 9.03 -0.96
CA LYS A 462 -24.29 8.10 -0.85
C LYS A 462 -23.78 6.69 -1.14
N TYR A 463 -23.82 5.81 -0.14
CA TYR A 463 -23.40 4.41 -0.26
C TYR A 463 -24.37 3.63 -1.16
N ILE A 464 -23.84 2.70 -1.97
CA ILE A 464 -24.67 1.66 -2.59
C ILE A 464 -24.90 0.58 -1.52
N GLU A 465 -26.16 0.21 -1.32
CA GLU A 465 -26.56 -0.86 -0.41
C GLU A 465 -26.19 -2.21 -1.04
N ASP A 466 -25.02 -2.72 -0.68
CA ASP A 466 -24.58 -4.09 -1.00
C ASP A 466 -25.27 -5.05 -0.03
N LYS A 467 -26.13 -5.94 -0.55
CA LYS A 467 -26.90 -6.90 0.25
C LYS A 467 -26.04 -7.90 1.03
N PHE A 468 -24.74 -7.98 0.74
CA PHE A 468 -23.76 -8.82 1.43
C PHE A 468 -22.95 -8.07 2.50
N VAL A 469 -23.14 -6.75 2.65
CA VAL A 469 -22.37 -5.91 3.57
C VAL A 469 -23.31 -5.07 4.41
N ALA A 470 -24.00 -5.71 5.34
CA ALA A 470 -24.47 -4.93 6.45
C ALA A 470 -23.23 -4.54 7.31
N GLY A 471 -23.07 -3.24 7.53
CA GLY A 471 -22.18 -2.65 8.53
C GLY A 471 -20.66 -2.81 8.38
N TYR A 472 -20.05 -2.49 7.24
CA TYR A 472 -19.07 -1.40 7.07
C TYR A 472 -18.43 -1.49 5.67
N GLN A 473 -18.71 -0.45 4.89
CA GLN A 473 -17.97 0.01 3.70
C GLN A 473 -17.94 -0.95 2.51
N GLY A 474 -19.00 -0.84 1.69
CA GLY A 474 -18.96 -1.26 0.29
C GLY A 474 -17.78 -0.64 -0.47
N ARG A 475 -17.52 -1.21 -1.65
CA ARG A 475 -16.61 -0.62 -2.64
C ARG A 475 -17.10 0.79 -3.00
N MET A 476 -16.24 1.81 -2.95
CA MET A 476 -16.61 3.09 -3.55
C MET A 476 -16.54 2.98 -5.07
N TYR A 477 -17.62 2.55 -5.70
CA TYR A 477 -17.89 2.96 -7.08
C TYR A 477 -19.02 3.97 -7.04
N GLY A 478 -18.67 5.25 -7.02
CA GLY A 478 -19.65 6.31 -6.84
C GLY A 478 -19.06 7.69 -7.09
N LEU A 479 -19.05 8.07 -8.36
CA LEU A 479 -19.00 9.44 -8.84
C LEU A 479 -20.09 10.29 -8.16
N GLU A 480 -19.73 11.04 -7.12
CA GLU A 480 -20.14 12.44 -7.10
C GLU A 480 -18.88 13.27 -7.23
N ARG A 481 -18.87 14.14 -8.25
CA ARG A 481 -17.88 15.21 -8.48
C ARG A 481 -17.84 16.15 -7.27
N SER A 482 -17.40 15.68 -6.11
CA SER A 482 -16.92 16.56 -5.05
C SER A 482 -15.45 16.85 -5.36
N SER A 483 -15.09 18.13 -5.32
CA SER A 483 -13.75 18.66 -5.62
C SER A 483 -12.68 18.24 -4.58
N SER A 484 -12.89 17.15 -3.84
CA SER A 484 -12.01 16.66 -2.78
C SER A 484 -11.84 15.14 -2.89
N GLY A 485 -11.49 14.67 -4.08
CA GLY A 485 -11.37 13.27 -4.47
C GLY A 485 -10.82 12.35 -3.38
N SER A 486 -11.67 11.44 -2.92
CA SER A 486 -11.29 10.24 -2.20
C SER A 486 -11.56 9.06 -3.13
N LYS A 487 -10.51 8.58 -3.82
CA LYS A 487 -10.57 7.28 -4.50
C LYS A 487 -10.45 6.18 -3.43
N PRO A 488 -11.25 5.10 -3.47
CA PRO A 488 -11.00 3.95 -2.61
C PRO A 488 -9.61 3.40 -2.85
N THR A 489 -8.99 2.85 -1.81
CA THR A 489 -7.68 2.22 -1.92
C THR A 489 -7.88 0.77 -2.37
N GLU A 490 -7.65 0.51 -3.66
CA GLU A 490 -7.81 -0.79 -4.33
C GLU A 490 -6.49 -1.57 -4.24
N ILE A 491 -6.21 -2.13 -3.06
CA ILE A 491 -4.85 -2.57 -2.74
C ILE A 491 -4.46 -3.90 -3.38
N LEU A 492 -5.29 -4.93 -3.24
CA LEU A 492 -4.97 -6.24 -3.83
C LEU A 492 -4.91 -6.12 -5.36
N THR A 493 -5.78 -5.29 -5.90
CA THR A 493 -5.86 -4.97 -7.31
C THR A 493 -4.58 -4.33 -7.85
N ILE A 494 -4.17 -3.19 -7.29
CA ILE A 494 -2.94 -2.48 -7.70
C ILE A 494 -1.71 -3.37 -7.46
N ALA A 495 -1.66 -4.12 -6.36
CA ALA A 495 -0.55 -5.03 -6.08
C ALA A 495 -0.45 -6.17 -7.12
N THR A 496 -1.59 -6.69 -7.56
CA THR A 496 -1.65 -7.73 -8.61
C THR A 496 -1.23 -7.15 -9.95
N GLU A 497 -1.72 -5.96 -10.30
CA GLU A 497 -1.31 -5.21 -11.49
C GLU A 497 0.20 -4.97 -11.55
N ASN A 498 0.80 -4.57 -10.42
CA ASN A 498 2.24 -4.37 -10.30
C ASN A 498 3.07 -5.65 -10.46
N LEU A 499 2.56 -6.80 -10.02
CA LEU A 499 3.21 -8.10 -10.28
C LEU A 499 3.34 -8.38 -11.79
N PHE A 500 2.46 -7.79 -12.59
CA PHE A 500 2.45 -7.92 -14.05
C PHE A 500 2.99 -6.69 -14.78
N GLY A 501 3.56 -5.72 -14.06
CA GLY A 501 4.27 -4.59 -14.65
C GLY A 501 3.51 -3.27 -14.75
N GLY A 502 2.30 -3.15 -14.19
CA GLY A 502 1.50 -1.91 -14.28
C GLY A 502 2.11 -0.67 -13.60
N GLY A 503 3.21 -0.83 -12.85
CA GLY A 503 4.07 0.27 -12.44
C GLY A 503 3.43 1.30 -11.50
N HIS A 504 2.29 0.97 -10.89
CA HIS A 504 1.61 1.80 -9.91
C HIS A 504 2.30 1.70 -8.55
N TRP A 505 2.51 2.80 -7.86
CA TRP A 505 3.05 2.78 -6.50
C TRP A 505 2.15 3.61 -5.62
N PHE A 506 1.86 3.11 -4.42
CA PHE A 506 1.22 3.95 -3.43
C PHE A 506 2.29 4.93 -2.91
N ARG A 507 1.97 6.21 -2.77
CA ARG A 507 2.92 7.14 -2.14
C ARG A 507 3.08 6.79 -0.65
N ASN A 508 4.30 6.82 -0.14
CA ASN A 508 4.64 6.56 1.28
C ASN A 508 4.27 5.17 1.75
N SER A 509 4.38 4.17 0.87
CA SER A 509 4.03 2.79 1.18
C SER A 509 5.25 1.91 1.31
N GLY A 510 6.27 2.02 0.45
CA GLY A 510 7.51 1.23 0.46
C GLY A 510 7.33 -0.23 0.90
N ARG A 511 7.62 -0.51 2.17
CA ARG A 511 7.43 -1.82 2.83
C ARG A 511 6.01 -2.40 2.71
N LEU A 512 4.99 -1.54 2.74
CA LEU A 512 3.59 -1.91 2.59
C LEU A 512 3.31 -2.40 1.17
N ASP A 513 3.85 -1.77 0.13
CA ASP A 513 3.62 -2.25 -1.25
C ASP A 513 4.27 -3.60 -1.49
N GLN A 514 5.47 -3.82 -0.91
CA GLN A 514 6.07 -5.14 -0.87
C GLN A 514 5.11 -6.15 -0.24
N ASP A 515 4.60 -5.85 0.96
CA ASP A 515 3.69 -6.74 1.67
C ASP A 515 2.47 -7.08 0.83
N LEU A 516 1.91 -6.11 0.13
CA LEU A 516 0.71 -6.31 -0.68
C LEU A 516 1.00 -7.10 -1.94
N MET A 517 2.16 -6.88 -2.57
CA MET A 517 2.63 -7.69 -3.70
C MET A 517 2.90 -9.14 -3.28
N MET A 518 3.48 -9.37 -2.10
CA MET A 518 3.66 -10.73 -1.58
C MET A 518 2.31 -11.38 -1.27
N THR A 519 1.35 -10.63 -0.72
CA THR A 519 -0.01 -11.15 -0.52
C THR A 519 -0.68 -11.49 -1.86
N ALA A 520 -0.53 -10.65 -2.89
CA ALA A 520 -1.03 -10.93 -4.24
C ALA A 520 -0.36 -12.18 -4.86
N LEU A 521 0.96 -12.32 -4.71
CA LEU A 521 1.70 -13.47 -5.22
C LEU A 521 1.28 -14.78 -4.53
N GLY A 522 1.19 -14.74 -3.20
CA GLY A 522 0.66 -15.85 -2.40
C GLY A 522 -0.77 -16.20 -2.78
N TRP A 523 -1.61 -15.19 -3.01
CA TRP A 523 -3.00 -15.36 -3.43
C TRP A 523 -3.09 -16.02 -4.81
N LEU A 524 -2.25 -15.63 -5.78
CA LEU A 524 -2.22 -16.27 -7.10
C LEU A 524 -1.80 -17.75 -7.02
N LEU A 525 -0.95 -18.14 -6.07
CA LEU A 525 -0.53 -19.53 -5.87
C LEU A 525 -1.64 -20.43 -5.32
N VAL A 526 -2.51 -19.88 -4.47
CA VAL A 526 -3.63 -20.62 -3.84
C VAL A 526 -4.97 -20.38 -4.52
N GLY A 527 -5.03 -19.36 -5.39
CA GLY A 527 -6.18 -18.95 -6.17
C GLY A 527 -6.59 -20.04 -7.14
N GLY A 528 -7.38 -20.99 -6.66
CA GLY A 528 -7.81 -22.17 -7.41
C GLY A 528 -7.90 -23.46 -6.59
N SER A 529 -7.31 -23.53 -5.42
CA SER A 529 -7.26 -24.75 -4.60
C SER A 529 -8.51 -25.06 -3.78
N ASN A 530 -9.55 -24.21 -3.86
CA ASN A 530 -10.66 -24.19 -2.89
C ASN A 530 -11.93 -24.95 -3.29
N ARG A 531 -11.97 -25.64 -4.44
CA ARG A 531 -13.21 -26.24 -4.99
C ARG A 531 -13.32 -27.76 -4.97
N ASP A 532 -12.39 -28.45 -4.31
CA ASP A 532 -12.52 -29.88 -4.02
C ASP A 532 -13.14 -30.11 -2.63
#